data_AF-A0ABD3RY38-F1
#
_entry.id   AF-A0ABD3RY38-F1
#
_cell.length_a   1.000
_cell.length_b   1.000
_cell.length_c   1.000
_cell.angle_alpha   90.00
_cell.angle_beta   90.00
_cell.angle_gamma   90.00
#
_symmetry.space_group_name_H-M   'P 1'
#
loop_
_entity.id
_entity.type
_entity.pdbx_description
1 polymer ?
#
loop_
_entity_poly.entity_id
_entity_poly.type
_entity_poly.pdbx_seq_one_letter_code
_entity_poly.pdbx_strand_id
1 'polypeptide(L)'
;MMTPSSLPVVLMAVAVVVASSPTAFGFVSPVPASVGVVPDGIRPSLRPRSSSPSKASSTTTTTTTTTTMLNSHKLVLIRHGESTWNDLNIFTGWADASLNERGISEASQGGRLLREGGYVFDVAYTSVLKRAIKTLWIVLEELDLMYIPIVNTWRLNERHYGGLQGLNKQETVDKHGKEQVLVWRRSYDVPPPECDKSSEYYPGNDPRYANVDASDLPLAEPQDHRRAIHAGMGGRDRTGDKGRVIIAAHGNTLRALVKHLDDISEDEITGLNIPTGVPLVYELDDDLRVIPNPNAIAPLRGMYLGDLEDVRARIAGVANQTK
;
A
#
# COMPACT_ATOMS: atom_id res chain seq x y z
N MET A 1 -3.41 38.46 7.85
CA MET A 1 -2.98 37.35 8.74
C MET A 1 -4.10 36.33 8.78
N MET A 2 -3.98 35.25 8.00
CA MET A 2 -4.84 34.07 8.08
C MET A 2 -4.01 32.97 8.74
N THR A 3 -4.58 32.37 9.78
CA THR A 3 -3.98 31.27 10.56
C THR A 3 -3.83 30.00 9.73
N PRO A 4 -2.80 29.16 9.93
CA PRO A 4 -2.67 27.88 9.24
C PRO A 4 -3.65 26.88 9.85
N SER A 5 -4.85 26.78 9.28
CA SER A 5 -5.89 25.82 9.67
C SER A 5 -5.69 24.48 8.95
N SER A 6 -5.39 23.44 9.74
CA SER A 6 -5.79 22.03 9.55
C SER A 6 -5.55 21.39 8.17
N LEU A 7 -4.41 20.68 8.04
CA LEU A 7 -4.13 19.73 6.95
C LEU A 7 -4.94 18.41 7.15
N PRO A 8 -5.70 17.91 6.15
CA PRO A 8 -6.56 16.73 6.27
C PRO A 8 -5.84 15.36 6.07
N VAL A 9 -5.85 14.56 7.13
CA VAL A 9 -5.20 13.25 7.45
C VAL A 9 -5.61 12.00 6.63
N VAL A 10 -5.92 12.07 5.33
CA VAL A 10 -5.88 10.83 4.50
C VAL A 10 -4.96 10.97 3.28
N LEU A 11 -4.25 12.09 3.20
CA LEU A 11 -2.99 12.12 2.47
C LEU A 11 -1.95 11.18 3.13
N MET A 12 -2.17 10.75 4.39
CA MET A 12 -1.21 10.04 5.23
C MET A 12 -1.26 8.50 5.19
N ALA A 13 -2.35 7.87 4.71
CA ALA A 13 -2.52 6.41 4.84
C ALA A 13 -1.53 5.56 4.04
N VAL A 14 -0.80 6.17 3.09
CA VAL A 14 0.47 5.62 2.59
C VAL A 14 1.58 6.68 2.48
N ALA A 15 1.30 7.98 2.63
CA ALA A 15 2.35 9.00 2.54
C ALA A 15 3.05 9.38 3.86
N VAL A 16 2.65 8.88 5.04
CA VAL A 16 3.27 9.31 6.32
C VAL A 16 4.02 8.25 7.11
N VAL A 17 4.02 7.01 6.63
CA VAL A 17 5.14 6.11 6.94
C VAL A 17 6.41 6.52 6.14
N VAL A 18 6.34 7.53 5.25
CA VAL A 18 7.38 7.92 4.25
C VAL A 18 8.43 8.94 4.74
N ALA A 19 8.35 9.52 5.95
CA ALA A 19 9.26 10.62 6.35
C ALA A 19 10.02 10.43 7.68
N SER A 20 10.29 9.19 8.12
CA SER A 20 11.05 8.95 9.36
C SER A 20 12.12 7.85 9.23
N SER A 21 13.04 8.00 8.29
CA SER A 21 14.37 7.36 8.37
C SER A 21 15.44 8.42 8.12
N PRO A 22 16.23 8.83 9.12
CA PRO A 22 17.16 9.95 8.99
C PRO A 22 18.50 9.45 8.48
N THR A 23 18.80 9.64 7.20
CA THR A 23 20.19 9.71 6.73
C THR A 23 20.33 10.81 5.67
N ALA A 24 20.82 11.95 6.16
CA ALA A 24 21.70 12.92 5.54
C ALA A 24 21.52 13.19 4.03
N PHE A 25 21.15 14.43 3.69
CA PHE A 25 22.06 15.33 2.96
C PHE A 25 21.57 16.77 3.16
N GLY A 26 22.46 17.59 3.73
CA GLY A 26 22.15 18.97 4.09
C GLY A 26 22.13 19.89 2.89
N PHE A 27 21.23 20.87 2.95
CA PHE A 27 21.40 22.12 2.22
C PHE A 27 21.21 23.29 3.18
N VAL A 28 22.30 24.02 3.36
CA VAL A 28 22.40 25.27 4.08
C VAL A 28 22.04 26.39 3.10
N SER A 29 21.15 27.30 3.49
CA SER A 29 21.35 28.70 3.13
C SER A 29 20.64 29.67 4.07
N PRO A 30 21.21 30.89 4.25
CA PRO A 30 20.94 31.76 5.38
C PRO A 30 20.02 32.93 4.99
N VAL A 31 19.27 33.47 5.95
CA VAL A 31 18.75 34.85 5.86
C VAL A 31 18.85 35.52 7.24
N PRO A 32 19.30 36.79 7.31
CA PRO A 32 19.81 37.39 8.54
C PRO A 32 18.75 38.13 9.38
N ALA A 33 19.17 38.43 10.60
CA ALA A 33 18.45 39.17 11.62
C ALA A 33 18.33 40.69 11.34
N SER A 34 17.28 41.32 11.86
CA SER A 34 17.35 42.60 12.58
C SER A 34 16.05 42.84 13.37
N VAL A 35 16.12 42.88 14.71
CA VAL A 35 16.17 44.06 15.62
C VAL A 35 14.83 44.79 15.81
N GLY A 36 14.35 44.79 17.06
CA GLY A 36 13.31 45.68 17.58
C GLY A 36 13.17 45.54 19.11
N VAL A 37 13.36 46.64 19.82
CA VAL A 37 13.64 46.81 21.26
C VAL A 37 12.36 47.03 22.11
N VAL A 38 12.35 46.42 23.31
CA VAL A 38 11.76 46.70 24.68
C VAL A 38 11.08 48.09 24.92
N PRO A 39 10.22 48.39 25.96
CA PRO A 39 10.26 47.81 27.32
C PRO A 39 9.00 47.73 28.25
N ASP A 40 9.23 46.98 29.33
CA ASP A 40 8.82 47.12 30.75
C ASP A 40 7.36 47.41 31.21
N GLY A 41 6.93 46.58 32.17
CA GLY A 41 6.57 47.14 33.49
C GLY A 41 5.38 46.52 34.23
N ILE A 42 5.62 46.24 35.52
CA ILE A 42 4.69 46.29 36.68
C ILE A 42 4.16 44.94 37.21
N ARG A 43 4.79 44.49 38.31
CA ARG A 43 4.21 43.71 39.42
C ARG A 43 3.62 44.67 40.48
N PRO A 44 2.66 44.22 41.31
CA PRO A 44 3.00 43.89 42.72
C PRO A 44 2.17 42.68 43.26
N SER A 45 2.71 41.69 43.98
CA SER A 45 3.00 41.64 45.43
C SER A 45 1.89 42.16 46.35
N LEU A 46 1.29 41.29 47.17
CA LEU A 46 1.14 41.46 48.64
C LEU A 46 0.53 40.21 49.31
N ARG A 47 0.69 40.13 50.64
CA ARG A 47 0.88 38.94 51.50
C ARG A 47 -0.40 38.46 52.26
N PRO A 48 -0.36 37.88 53.50
CA PRO A 48 -0.89 36.53 53.78
C PRO A 48 -1.97 36.50 54.89
N ARG A 49 -2.56 35.33 55.16
CA ARG A 49 -3.26 34.89 56.41
C ARG A 49 -4.10 33.65 56.06
N SER A 50 -4.42 32.66 56.89
CA SER A 50 -3.99 32.18 58.20
C SER A 50 -4.81 30.91 58.47
N SER A 51 -4.17 29.85 58.95
CA SER A 51 -4.66 28.75 59.82
C SER A 51 -6.15 28.38 59.85
N SER A 52 -6.49 27.12 59.56
CA SER A 52 -7.03 26.14 60.53
C SER A 52 -7.19 24.74 59.90
N PRO A 53 -7.16 23.65 60.70
CA PRO A 53 -6.98 22.29 60.22
C PRO A 53 -8.31 21.57 59.99
N SER A 54 -8.46 20.82 58.90
CA SER A 54 -9.57 19.87 58.79
C SER A 54 -9.16 18.58 58.07
N LYS A 55 -9.13 17.51 58.88
CA LYS A 55 -9.51 16.13 58.58
C LYS A 55 -8.87 15.48 57.36
N ALA A 56 -7.97 14.55 57.66
CA ALA A 56 -7.64 13.44 56.78
C ALA A 56 -8.94 12.74 56.33
N SER A 57 -9.32 12.96 55.08
CA SER A 57 -10.25 12.12 54.35
C SER A 57 -9.41 11.39 53.31
N SER A 58 -9.30 10.08 53.48
CA SER A 58 -8.70 9.17 52.51
C SER A 58 -9.44 9.31 51.20
N THR A 59 -8.93 10.15 50.31
CA THR A 59 -9.41 10.23 48.94
C THR A 59 -8.70 9.10 48.22
N THR A 60 -9.37 7.97 48.12
CA THR A 60 -8.96 6.91 47.21
C THR A 60 -9.02 7.52 45.81
N THR A 61 -7.87 7.91 45.27
CA THR A 61 -7.73 8.32 43.88
C THR A 61 -8.06 7.08 43.05
N THR A 62 -9.32 6.92 42.69
CA THR A 62 -9.70 6.01 41.62
C THR A 62 -9.17 6.65 40.35
N THR A 63 -7.92 6.30 39.99
CA THR A 63 -7.39 6.56 38.66
C THR A 63 -8.27 5.75 37.72
N THR A 64 -9.35 6.35 37.24
CA THR A 64 -10.08 5.83 36.10
C THR A 64 -9.13 5.96 34.93
N THR A 65 -8.33 4.92 34.70
CA THR A 65 -7.63 4.73 33.44
C THR A 65 -8.74 4.66 32.39
N THR A 66 -9.04 5.80 31.78
CA THR A 66 -9.84 5.82 30.57
C THR A 66 -9.00 5.06 29.56
N THR A 67 -9.29 3.77 29.39
CA THR A 67 -8.86 3.04 28.21
C THR A 67 -9.50 3.78 27.05
N THR A 68 -8.78 4.74 26.48
CA THR A 68 -9.07 5.25 25.15
C THR A 68 -9.15 4.02 24.27
N MET A 69 -10.36 3.66 23.86
CA MET A 69 -10.59 2.65 22.83
C MET A 69 -9.78 3.12 21.63
N LEU A 70 -8.64 2.46 21.37
CA LEU A 70 -7.85 2.69 20.17
C LEU A 70 -8.79 2.48 18.99
N ASN A 71 -9.06 3.53 18.22
CA ASN A 71 -9.73 3.31 16.95
C ASN A 71 -8.73 2.56 16.07
N SER A 72 -9.23 1.55 15.36
CA SER A 72 -8.44 0.75 14.44
C SER A 72 -8.95 0.99 13.03
N HIS A 73 -8.04 1.35 12.12
CA HIS A 73 -8.31 1.45 10.71
C HIS A 73 -8.08 0.09 10.04
N LYS A 74 -8.92 -0.25 9.06
CA LYS A 74 -8.80 -1.52 8.31
C LYS A 74 -8.41 -1.25 6.88
N LEU A 75 -7.30 -1.85 6.47
CA LEU A 75 -6.81 -1.88 5.10
C LEU A 75 -6.83 -3.33 4.60
N VAL A 76 -7.50 -3.56 3.48
CA VAL A 76 -7.52 -4.87 2.81
C VAL A 76 -6.79 -4.78 1.49
N LEU A 77 -5.81 -5.65 1.30
CA LEU A 77 -5.06 -5.81 0.06
C LEU A 77 -5.49 -7.12 -0.60
N ILE A 78 -5.77 -7.10 -1.90
CA ILE A 78 -6.04 -8.32 -2.66
C ILE A 78 -5.28 -8.30 -3.99
N ARG A 79 -4.50 -9.35 -4.24
CA ARG A 79 -3.87 -9.56 -5.54
C ARG A 79 -4.94 -10.04 -6.51
N HIS A 80 -4.92 -9.55 -7.74
CA HIS A 80 -5.79 -10.06 -8.79
C HIS A 80 -5.73 -11.59 -8.91
N GLY A 81 -6.83 -12.20 -9.34
CA GLY A 81 -6.90 -13.63 -9.65
C GLY A 81 -5.98 -14.03 -10.82
N GLU A 82 -5.76 -15.31 -11.05
CA GLU A 82 -4.95 -15.80 -12.17
C GLU A 82 -5.39 -15.18 -13.53
N SER A 83 -4.40 -14.72 -14.31
CA SER A 83 -4.63 -14.17 -15.65
C SER A 83 -4.31 -15.18 -16.74
N THR A 84 -4.86 -14.97 -17.94
CA THR A 84 -4.56 -15.81 -19.12
C THR A 84 -3.07 -15.89 -19.42
N TRP A 85 -2.30 -14.82 -19.15
CA TRP A 85 -0.85 -14.80 -19.36
C TRP A 85 -0.06 -15.41 -18.21
N ASN A 86 -0.64 -15.52 -17.01
CA ASN A 86 -0.01 -16.29 -15.93
C ASN A 86 -0.02 -17.78 -16.28
N ASP A 87 -1.16 -18.27 -16.77
CA ASP A 87 -1.34 -19.65 -17.22
C ASP A 87 -0.41 -20.02 -18.38
N LEU A 88 -0.29 -19.12 -19.38
CA LEU A 88 0.63 -19.29 -20.51
C LEU A 88 2.11 -19.04 -20.19
N ASN A 89 2.45 -18.74 -18.94
CA ASN A 89 3.79 -18.41 -18.49
C ASN A 89 4.45 -17.26 -19.29
N ILE A 90 3.72 -16.18 -19.54
CA ILE A 90 4.19 -14.99 -20.30
C ILE A 90 4.52 -13.85 -19.32
N PHE A 91 5.56 -13.06 -19.62
CA PHE A 91 5.82 -11.80 -18.94
C PHE A 91 4.74 -10.77 -19.28
N THR A 92 3.93 -10.39 -18.29
CA THR A 92 2.76 -9.51 -18.51
C THR A 92 3.08 -8.03 -18.31
N GLY A 93 3.43 -7.63 -17.10
CA GLY A 93 3.68 -6.24 -16.75
C GLY A 93 2.46 -5.36 -17.03
N TRP A 94 2.61 -4.31 -17.84
CA TRP A 94 1.52 -3.39 -18.18
C TRP A 94 0.67 -3.89 -19.35
N ALA A 95 1.02 -5.02 -19.99
CA ALA A 95 0.14 -5.67 -20.94
C ALA A 95 -1.21 -6.02 -20.26
N ASP A 96 -2.30 -5.78 -20.97
CA ASP A 96 -3.64 -5.76 -20.38
C ASP A 96 -4.35 -7.12 -20.48
N ALA A 97 -3.69 -8.16 -19.97
CA ALA A 97 -4.22 -9.53 -19.94
C ALA A 97 -5.46 -9.65 -19.04
N SER A 98 -6.43 -10.46 -19.47
CA SER A 98 -7.67 -10.76 -18.73
C SER A 98 -7.45 -11.81 -17.64
N LEU A 99 -8.37 -11.88 -16.67
CA LEU A 99 -8.52 -13.06 -15.81
C LEU A 99 -8.90 -14.29 -16.65
N ASN A 100 -8.42 -15.47 -16.25
CA ASN A 100 -8.97 -16.74 -16.73
C ASN A 100 -10.12 -17.21 -15.81
N GLU A 101 -10.75 -18.35 -16.12
CA GLU A 101 -11.86 -18.89 -15.33
C GLU A 101 -11.48 -19.13 -13.87
N ARG A 102 -10.27 -19.65 -13.63
CA ARG A 102 -9.74 -19.82 -12.29
C ARG A 102 -9.65 -18.47 -11.57
N GLY A 103 -9.05 -17.44 -12.18
CA GLY A 103 -8.91 -16.12 -11.58
C GLY A 103 -10.24 -15.43 -11.26
N ILE A 104 -11.30 -15.71 -12.03
CA ILE A 104 -12.67 -15.27 -11.71
C ILE A 104 -13.17 -15.98 -10.44
N SER A 105 -12.99 -17.30 -10.35
CA SER A 105 -13.35 -18.08 -9.16
C SER A 105 -12.57 -17.64 -7.92
N GLU A 106 -11.27 -17.35 -8.06
CA GLU A 106 -10.42 -16.84 -6.98
C GLU A 106 -10.91 -15.48 -6.47
N ALA A 107 -11.31 -14.58 -7.37
CA ALA A 107 -11.87 -13.27 -6.98
C ALA A 107 -13.21 -13.42 -6.25
N SER A 108 -14.09 -14.31 -6.72
CA SER A 108 -15.37 -14.59 -6.06
C SER A 108 -15.16 -15.20 -4.67
N GLN A 109 -14.22 -16.14 -4.53
CA GLN A 109 -13.86 -16.73 -3.24
C GLN A 109 -13.32 -15.65 -2.27
N GLY A 110 -12.43 -14.76 -2.74
CA GLY A 110 -11.93 -13.65 -1.94
C GLY A 110 -13.05 -12.71 -1.46
N GLY A 111 -14.01 -12.41 -2.33
CA GLY A 111 -15.21 -11.63 -1.97
C GLY A 111 -16.07 -12.32 -0.91
N ARG A 112 -16.29 -13.63 -1.03
CA ARG A 112 -17.04 -14.42 -0.04
C ARG A 112 -16.36 -14.44 1.33
N LEU A 113 -15.03 -14.63 1.37
CA LEU A 113 -14.25 -14.56 2.60
C LEU A 113 -14.40 -13.20 3.30
N LEU A 114 -14.42 -12.11 2.52
CA LEU A 114 -14.66 -10.77 3.06
C LEU A 114 -16.10 -10.61 3.57
N ARG A 115 -17.10 -11.13 2.86
CA ARG A 115 -18.51 -11.11 3.27
C ARG A 115 -18.71 -11.88 4.58
N GLU A 116 -18.18 -13.09 4.66
CA GLU A 116 -18.23 -13.96 5.85
C GLU A 116 -17.51 -13.32 7.06
N GLY A 117 -16.42 -12.60 6.81
CA GLY A 117 -15.69 -11.84 7.82
C GLY A 117 -16.36 -10.51 8.22
N GLY A 118 -17.50 -10.15 7.63
CA GLY A 118 -18.22 -8.90 7.93
C GLY A 118 -17.49 -7.64 7.49
N TYR A 119 -16.60 -7.74 6.49
CA TYR A 119 -15.86 -6.59 5.98
C TYR A 119 -16.74 -5.71 5.11
N VAL A 120 -16.62 -4.40 5.31
CA VAL A 120 -17.27 -3.35 4.52
C VAL A 120 -16.27 -2.25 4.23
N PHE A 121 -16.46 -1.54 3.12
CA PHE A 121 -15.50 -0.56 2.61
C PHE A 121 -16.19 0.76 2.28
N ASP A 122 -15.46 1.85 2.46
CA ASP A 122 -15.91 3.21 2.13
C ASP A 122 -15.38 3.66 0.76
N VAL A 123 -14.22 3.11 0.36
CA VAL A 123 -13.57 3.39 -0.92
C VAL A 123 -12.76 2.19 -1.37
N ALA A 124 -12.70 1.99 -2.68
CA ALA A 124 -11.81 1.01 -3.29
C ALA A 124 -10.77 1.67 -4.18
N TYR A 125 -9.57 1.10 -4.22
CA TYR A 125 -8.50 1.48 -5.13
C TYR A 125 -8.12 0.31 -6.03
N THR A 126 -7.81 0.61 -7.29
CA THR A 126 -7.25 -0.38 -8.20
C THR A 126 -6.36 0.28 -9.25
N SER A 127 -5.68 -0.57 -10.01
CA SER A 127 -4.85 -0.17 -11.15
C SER A 127 -5.69 0.24 -12.37
N VAL A 128 -5.04 0.56 -13.49
CA VAL A 128 -5.72 0.74 -14.79
C VAL A 128 -5.69 -0.53 -15.66
N LEU A 129 -5.30 -1.68 -15.08
CA LEU A 129 -5.21 -2.97 -15.77
C LEU A 129 -6.42 -3.85 -15.47
N LYS A 130 -7.04 -4.41 -16.52
CA LYS A 130 -8.36 -5.06 -16.47
C LYS A 130 -8.43 -6.22 -15.48
N ARG A 131 -7.34 -6.97 -15.29
CA ARG A 131 -7.32 -8.10 -14.34
C ARG A 131 -7.56 -7.66 -12.90
N ALA A 132 -6.97 -6.55 -12.46
CA ALA A 132 -7.19 -6.03 -11.11
C ALA A 132 -8.55 -5.35 -10.99
N ILE A 133 -8.98 -4.61 -12.03
CA ILE A 133 -10.32 -3.99 -12.09
C ILE A 133 -11.41 -5.06 -11.99
N LYS A 134 -11.32 -6.14 -12.79
CA LYS A 134 -12.28 -7.24 -12.76
C LYS A 134 -12.28 -7.98 -11.43
N THR A 135 -11.11 -8.23 -10.84
CA THR A 135 -11.06 -8.80 -9.48
C THR A 135 -11.79 -7.90 -8.48
N LEU A 136 -11.55 -6.59 -8.51
CA LEU A 136 -12.24 -5.65 -7.62
C LEU A 136 -13.76 -5.70 -7.84
N TRP A 137 -14.22 -5.64 -9.08
CA TRP A 137 -15.66 -5.66 -9.39
C TRP A 137 -16.35 -6.92 -8.88
N ILE A 138 -15.75 -8.09 -9.09
CA ILE A 138 -16.26 -9.37 -8.58
C ILE A 138 -16.33 -9.34 -7.05
N VAL A 139 -15.28 -8.84 -6.39
CA VAL A 139 -15.24 -8.71 -4.92
C VAL A 139 -16.33 -7.76 -4.40
N LEU A 140 -16.53 -6.61 -5.06
CA LEU A 140 -17.56 -5.65 -4.66
C LEU A 140 -18.98 -6.16 -4.91
N GLU A 141 -19.20 -6.94 -5.97
CA GLU A 141 -20.47 -7.65 -6.23
C GLU A 141 -20.73 -8.69 -5.14
N GLU A 142 -19.71 -9.48 -4.77
CA GLU A 142 -19.76 -10.41 -3.64
C GLU A 142 -19.85 -9.73 -2.26
N LEU A 143 -19.79 -8.41 -2.18
CA LEU A 143 -20.00 -7.67 -0.93
C LEU A 143 -21.28 -6.84 -0.95
N ASP A 144 -21.97 -6.76 -2.09
CA ASP A 144 -23.05 -5.80 -2.33
C ASP A 144 -22.62 -4.34 -2.10
N LEU A 145 -21.39 -4.02 -2.53
CA LEU A 145 -20.75 -2.71 -2.37
C LEU A 145 -20.42 -2.02 -3.71
N MET A 146 -21.14 -2.33 -4.78
CA MET A 146 -20.89 -1.74 -6.11
C MET A 146 -21.10 -0.21 -6.15
N TYR A 147 -21.75 0.38 -5.15
CA TYR A 147 -22.05 1.80 -5.07
C TYR A 147 -20.90 2.66 -4.50
N ILE A 148 -19.87 2.04 -3.92
CA ILE A 148 -18.78 2.80 -3.28
C ILE A 148 -17.89 3.45 -4.35
N PRO A 149 -17.24 4.59 -4.03
CA PRO A 149 -16.28 5.20 -4.94
C PRO A 149 -15.10 4.25 -5.24
N ILE A 150 -14.75 4.14 -6.52
CA ILE A 150 -13.58 3.42 -7.01
C ILE A 150 -12.58 4.42 -7.59
N VAL A 151 -11.32 4.33 -7.16
CA VAL A 151 -10.22 5.14 -7.69
C VAL A 151 -9.27 4.27 -8.49
N ASN A 152 -9.21 4.50 -9.80
CA ASN A 152 -8.28 3.85 -10.72
C ASN A 152 -7.03 4.71 -10.91
N THR A 153 -5.84 4.12 -10.75
CA THR A 153 -4.58 4.84 -10.94
C THR A 153 -3.49 3.95 -11.50
N TRP A 154 -2.72 4.46 -12.48
CA TRP A 154 -1.57 3.74 -13.06
C TRP A 154 -0.45 3.50 -12.04
N ARG A 155 -0.42 4.28 -10.95
CA ARG A 155 0.52 4.10 -9.83
C ARG A 155 0.33 2.76 -9.11
N LEU A 156 -0.83 2.12 -9.27
CA LEU A 156 -1.11 0.77 -8.77
C LEU A 156 -0.94 -0.32 -9.85
N ASN A 157 -0.43 -0.01 -11.04
CA ASN A 157 -0.13 -1.04 -12.06
C ASN A 157 0.97 -1.98 -11.60
N GLU A 158 1.03 -3.18 -12.18
CA GLU A 158 2.15 -4.12 -12.01
C GLU A 158 3.50 -3.51 -12.40
N ARG A 159 4.61 -4.13 -12.01
CA ARG A 159 5.95 -3.78 -12.53
C ARG A 159 5.95 -3.80 -14.07
N HIS A 160 6.44 -2.75 -14.72
CA HIS A 160 6.66 -2.73 -16.16
C HIS A 160 7.83 -3.66 -16.52
N TYR A 161 7.57 -4.72 -17.29
CA TYR A 161 8.62 -5.69 -17.65
C TYR A 161 9.42 -5.29 -18.89
N GLY A 162 9.17 -4.09 -19.43
CA GLY A 162 9.89 -3.54 -20.57
C GLY A 162 9.85 -4.45 -21.78
N GLY A 163 11.01 -4.64 -22.42
CA GLY A 163 11.18 -5.48 -23.60
C GLY A 163 10.90 -6.97 -23.36
N LEU A 164 10.70 -7.40 -22.12
CA LEU A 164 10.27 -8.77 -21.83
C LEU A 164 8.76 -8.98 -21.99
N GLN A 165 7.94 -7.92 -22.01
CA GLN A 165 6.49 -8.05 -22.10
C GLN A 165 6.09 -8.82 -23.38
N GLY A 166 5.19 -9.80 -23.22
CA GLY A 166 4.75 -10.67 -24.31
C GLY A 166 5.63 -11.91 -24.54
N LEU A 167 6.82 -11.99 -23.94
CA LEU A 167 7.70 -13.15 -24.08
C LEU A 167 7.33 -14.27 -23.11
N ASN A 168 7.45 -15.53 -23.55
CA ASN A 168 7.35 -16.69 -22.67
C ASN A 168 8.56 -16.74 -21.72
N LYS A 169 8.32 -17.00 -20.44
CA LYS A 169 9.39 -16.99 -19.42
C LYS A 169 10.38 -18.13 -19.61
N GLN A 170 9.93 -19.31 -20.02
CA GLN A 170 10.82 -20.45 -20.24
C GLN A 170 11.73 -20.21 -21.44
N GLU A 171 11.16 -19.78 -22.57
CA GLU A 171 11.95 -19.46 -23.76
C GLU A 171 12.97 -18.33 -23.48
N THR A 172 12.59 -17.37 -22.64
CA THR A 172 13.51 -16.31 -22.20
C THR A 172 14.66 -16.88 -21.34
N VAL A 173 14.38 -17.86 -20.47
CA VAL A 173 15.40 -18.58 -19.69
C VAL A 173 16.33 -19.37 -20.61
N ASP A 174 15.78 -20.06 -21.61
CA ASP A 174 16.56 -20.86 -22.56
C ASP A 174 17.50 -19.98 -23.40
N LYS A 175 17.06 -18.75 -23.72
CA LYS A 175 17.83 -17.79 -24.52
C LYS A 175 18.85 -16.99 -23.72
N HIS A 176 18.50 -16.53 -22.52
CA HIS A 176 19.30 -15.57 -21.74
C HIS A 176 19.96 -16.18 -20.50
N GLY A 177 19.64 -17.43 -20.18
CA GLY A 177 20.12 -18.11 -18.98
C GLY A 177 19.28 -17.79 -17.74
N LYS A 178 19.17 -18.79 -16.86
CA LYS A 178 18.37 -18.71 -15.63
C LYS A 178 18.81 -17.59 -14.69
N GLU A 179 20.12 -17.39 -14.54
CA GLU A 179 20.68 -16.36 -13.65
C GLU A 179 20.28 -14.96 -14.10
N GLN A 180 20.42 -14.65 -15.39
CA GLN A 180 20.05 -13.34 -15.94
C GLN A 180 18.55 -13.07 -15.82
N VAL A 181 17.71 -14.07 -16.13
CA VAL A 181 16.26 -13.93 -15.98
C VAL A 181 15.86 -13.77 -14.51
N LEU A 182 16.54 -14.44 -13.60
CA LEU A 182 16.31 -14.27 -12.16
C LEU A 182 16.65 -12.85 -11.72
N VAL A 183 17.78 -12.28 -12.17
CA VAL A 183 18.14 -10.87 -11.93
C VAL A 183 17.02 -9.95 -12.41
N TRP A 184 16.57 -10.07 -13.67
CA TRP A 184 15.48 -9.23 -14.17
C TRP A 184 14.18 -9.38 -13.39
N ARG A 185 13.89 -10.56 -12.82
CA ARG A 185 12.65 -10.82 -12.09
C ARG A 185 12.66 -10.42 -10.62
N ARG A 186 13.82 -10.51 -9.97
CA ARG A 186 13.94 -10.44 -8.52
C ARG A 186 14.92 -9.39 -8.03
N SER A 187 15.77 -8.81 -8.87
CA SER A 187 16.63 -7.70 -8.46
C SER A 187 15.77 -6.51 -8.03
N TYR A 188 16.13 -5.94 -6.87
CA TYR A 188 15.45 -4.77 -6.32
C TYR A 188 15.63 -3.55 -7.22
N ASP A 189 16.86 -3.28 -7.65
CA ASP A 189 17.25 -2.05 -8.37
C ASP A 189 17.46 -2.22 -9.88
N VAL A 190 17.64 -3.45 -10.37
CA VAL A 190 17.96 -3.67 -11.79
C VAL A 190 16.67 -3.89 -12.60
N PRO A 191 16.31 -2.96 -13.50
CA PRO A 191 15.18 -3.16 -14.40
C PRO A 191 15.50 -4.24 -15.47
N PRO A 192 14.48 -4.85 -16.09
CA PRO A 192 14.66 -5.61 -17.32
C PRO A 192 15.08 -4.69 -18.48
N PRO A 193 15.43 -5.23 -19.66
CA PRO A 193 15.67 -4.42 -20.84
C PRO A 193 14.48 -3.50 -21.14
N GLU A 194 14.77 -2.26 -21.53
CA GLU A 194 13.76 -1.28 -21.92
C GLU A 194 12.97 -1.72 -23.15
N CYS A 195 11.68 -1.38 -23.21
CA CYS A 195 10.93 -1.51 -24.47
C CYS A 195 11.25 -0.33 -25.41
N ASP A 196 11.15 -0.56 -26.71
CA ASP A 196 11.19 0.50 -27.71
C ASP A 196 9.91 1.36 -27.65
N LYS A 197 10.00 2.66 -27.92
CA LYS A 197 8.83 3.55 -27.97
C LYS A 197 7.86 3.22 -29.11
N SER A 198 8.30 2.50 -30.14
CA SER A 198 7.43 1.96 -31.20
C SER A 198 6.75 0.65 -30.80
N SER A 199 7.09 0.07 -29.64
CA SER A 199 6.47 -1.16 -29.16
C SER A 199 5.00 -0.93 -28.83
N GLU A 200 4.17 -1.95 -29.07
CA GLU A 200 2.79 -1.99 -28.56
C GLU A 200 2.73 -1.95 -27.01
N TYR A 201 3.84 -2.29 -26.35
CA TYR A 201 3.97 -2.31 -24.90
C TYR A 201 4.47 -0.99 -24.33
N TYR A 202 4.80 0.01 -25.16
CA TYR A 202 5.16 1.34 -24.66
C TYR A 202 3.90 2.07 -24.16
N PRO A 203 3.81 2.44 -22.88
CA PRO A 203 2.61 3.08 -22.33
C PRO A 203 2.24 4.40 -23.01
N GLY A 204 3.21 5.12 -23.60
CA GLY A 204 2.95 6.38 -24.29
C GLY A 204 2.10 6.25 -25.56
N ASN A 205 1.93 5.04 -26.09
CA ASN A 205 1.07 4.76 -27.24
C ASN A 205 -0.36 4.38 -26.82
N ASP A 206 -0.64 4.24 -25.53
CA ASP A 206 -1.92 3.76 -25.02
C ASP A 206 -2.75 4.93 -24.42
N PRO A 207 -4.00 5.13 -24.89
CA PRO A 207 -4.84 6.26 -24.46
C PRO A 207 -5.12 6.29 -22.95
N ARG A 208 -4.99 5.16 -22.24
CA ARG A 208 -5.14 5.10 -20.78
C ARG A 208 -4.13 5.98 -20.05
N TYR A 209 -2.98 6.26 -20.67
CA TYR A 209 -1.91 7.06 -20.08
C TYR A 209 -1.77 8.45 -20.73
N ALA A 210 -2.73 8.87 -21.56
CA ALA A 210 -2.66 10.15 -22.28
C ALA A 210 -2.50 11.40 -21.38
N ASN A 211 -2.93 11.31 -20.12
CA ASN A 211 -2.83 12.39 -19.13
C ASN A 211 -1.69 12.20 -18.12
N VAL A 212 -0.75 11.29 -18.40
CA VAL A 212 0.44 11.05 -17.59
C VAL A 212 1.62 11.74 -18.25
N ASP A 213 2.46 12.42 -17.46
CA ASP A 213 3.67 13.04 -18.00
C ASP A 213 4.55 11.97 -18.66
N ALA A 214 5.14 12.29 -19.82
CA ALA A 214 6.01 11.37 -20.52
C ALA A 214 7.22 10.92 -19.68
N SER A 215 7.67 11.74 -18.71
CA SER A 215 8.74 11.36 -17.77
C SER A 215 8.32 10.30 -16.75
N ASP A 216 7.01 10.19 -16.49
CA ASP A 216 6.42 9.21 -15.58
C ASP A 216 6.14 7.86 -16.27
N LEU A 217 6.25 7.80 -17.60
CA LEU A 217 5.96 6.58 -18.38
C LEU A 217 7.20 5.68 -18.49
N PRO A 218 7.19 4.48 -17.87
CA PRO A 218 8.36 3.63 -17.85
C PRO A 218 8.60 2.92 -19.19
N LEU A 219 9.86 2.78 -19.57
CA LEU A 219 10.29 1.82 -20.59
C LEU A 219 10.60 0.44 -19.98
N ALA A 220 11.00 0.40 -18.72
CA ALA A 220 11.15 -0.76 -17.87
C ALA A 220 11.15 -0.31 -16.41
N GLU A 221 10.78 -1.18 -15.48
CA GLU A 221 10.82 -0.86 -14.05
C GLU A 221 11.67 -1.87 -13.27
N PRO A 222 12.43 -1.42 -12.26
CA PRO A 222 13.00 -2.29 -11.25
C PRO A 222 11.90 -2.83 -10.33
N GLN A 223 12.25 -3.66 -9.35
CA GLN A 223 11.28 -4.08 -8.34
C GLN A 223 10.98 -2.95 -7.34
N ASP A 224 11.88 -1.95 -7.21
CA ASP A 224 11.62 -0.72 -6.47
C ASP A 224 10.42 0.04 -7.06
N HIS A 225 9.25 -0.17 -6.45
CA HIS A 225 7.96 0.25 -6.99
C HIS A 225 7.37 1.39 -6.16
N ARG A 226 8.20 2.40 -5.85
CA ARG A 226 7.85 3.50 -4.94
C ARG A 226 6.64 4.32 -5.39
N ARG A 227 6.28 4.27 -6.68
CA ARG A 227 5.09 4.99 -7.19
C ARG A 227 3.79 4.53 -6.52
N ALA A 228 3.70 3.27 -6.10
CA ALA A 228 2.51 2.76 -5.41
C ALA A 228 2.32 3.44 -4.05
N ILE A 229 3.43 3.81 -3.40
CA ILE A 229 3.43 4.57 -2.15
C ILE A 229 2.86 5.99 -2.39
N HIS A 230 3.18 6.56 -3.55
CA HIS A 230 2.74 7.90 -3.95
C HIS A 230 1.41 7.89 -4.74
N ALA A 231 0.63 6.80 -4.69
CA ALA A 231 -0.63 6.68 -5.42
C ALA A 231 -1.70 7.71 -5.00
N GLY A 232 -1.44 8.51 -3.96
CA GLY A 232 -2.29 9.63 -3.57
C GLY A 232 -3.68 9.12 -3.19
N MET A 233 -3.73 8.11 -2.33
CA MET A 233 -4.97 7.48 -1.88
C MET A 233 -5.75 8.44 -0.97
N GLY A 234 -6.42 9.42 -1.61
CA GLY A 234 -7.47 10.30 -1.11
C GLY A 234 -7.25 10.92 0.26
N GLY A 235 -7.04 12.24 0.33
CA GLY A 235 -7.15 13.05 1.56
C GLY A 235 -8.37 12.72 2.44
N ARG A 236 -8.34 13.08 3.74
CA ARG A 236 -9.37 12.75 4.78
C ARG A 236 -10.79 13.06 4.35
N ASP A 237 -10.89 13.96 3.38
CA ASP A 237 -12.07 14.39 2.68
C ASP A 237 -12.82 13.28 1.92
N ARG A 238 -12.17 12.21 1.46
CA ARG A 238 -12.83 11.11 0.69
C ARG A 238 -13.23 9.90 1.53
N THR A 239 -12.65 9.72 2.70
CA THR A 239 -12.80 8.50 3.53
C THR A 239 -13.32 8.78 4.94
N GLY A 240 -13.43 10.04 5.33
CA GLY A 240 -13.76 10.43 6.70
C GLY A 240 -12.75 9.90 7.73
N ASP A 241 -13.06 10.07 9.01
CA ASP A 241 -12.20 9.67 10.14
C ASP A 241 -12.03 8.15 10.32
N LYS A 242 -12.67 7.31 9.50
CA LYS A 242 -12.78 5.85 9.71
C LYS A 242 -12.64 5.02 8.44
N GLY A 243 -11.89 5.51 7.45
CA GLY A 243 -11.82 4.91 6.11
C GLY A 243 -11.46 3.43 6.13
N ARG A 244 -12.43 2.57 5.79
CA ARG A 244 -12.21 1.15 5.49
C ARG A 244 -11.87 1.04 4.02
N VAL A 245 -10.65 0.64 3.71
CA VAL A 245 -10.11 0.70 2.35
C VAL A 245 -9.84 -0.70 1.83
N ILE A 246 -10.23 -0.96 0.58
CA ILE A 246 -9.77 -2.13 -0.18
C ILE A 246 -8.91 -1.70 -1.37
N ILE A 247 -7.80 -2.41 -1.58
CA ILE A 247 -6.90 -2.22 -2.72
C ILE A 247 -6.80 -3.53 -3.49
N ALA A 248 -7.31 -3.56 -4.72
CA ALA A 248 -7.12 -4.67 -5.65
C ALA A 248 -6.02 -4.33 -6.66
N ALA A 249 -4.88 -5.02 -6.59
CA ALA A 249 -3.71 -4.70 -7.42
C ALA A 249 -2.90 -5.95 -7.82
N HIS A 250 -1.59 -5.79 -7.99
CA HIS A 250 -0.70 -6.78 -8.59
C HIS A 250 0.42 -7.21 -7.64
N GLY A 251 1.15 -8.25 -8.03
CA GLY A 251 2.15 -8.86 -7.16
C GLY A 251 3.26 -7.90 -6.72
N ASN A 252 3.90 -7.17 -7.65
CA ASN A 252 4.98 -6.25 -7.26
C ASN A 252 4.44 -5.01 -6.55
N THR A 253 3.29 -4.48 -6.98
CA THR A 253 2.65 -3.33 -6.34
C THR A 253 2.33 -3.62 -4.88
N LEU A 254 1.68 -4.75 -4.60
CA LEU A 254 1.33 -5.12 -3.23
C LEU A 254 2.59 -5.43 -2.40
N ARG A 255 3.63 -6.02 -3.00
CA ARG A 255 4.92 -6.20 -2.31
C ARG A 255 5.54 -4.87 -1.88
N ALA A 256 5.53 -3.85 -2.73
CA ALA A 256 6.03 -2.54 -2.34
C ALA A 256 5.19 -1.89 -1.23
N LEU A 257 3.88 -2.09 -1.23
CA LEU A 257 3.01 -1.62 -0.15
C LEU A 257 3.33 -2.33 1.18
N VAL A 258 3.39 -3.67 1.20
CA VAL A 258 3.68 -4.40 2.44
C VAL A 258 5.13 -4.23 2.90
N LYS A 259 6.09 -4.04 1.98
CA LYS A 259 7.46 -3.66 2.34
C LYS A 259 7.47 -2.41 3.21
N HIS A 260 6.64 -1.44 2.84
CA HIS A 260 6.54 -0.18 3.57
C HIS A 260 5.77 -0.32 4.89
N LEU A 261 4.64 -1.04 4.87
CA LEU A 261 3.81 -1.25 6.06
C LEU A 261 4.54 -2.03 7.16
N ASP A 262 5.30 -3.06 6.78
CA ASP A 262 5.95 -4.00 7.70
C ASP A 262 7.46 -3.76 7.86
N ASP A 263 7.99 -2.68 7.27
CA ASP A 263 9.43 -2.32 7.27
C ASP A 263 10.33 -3.49 6.82
N ILE A 264 9.93 -4.16 5.74
CA ILE A 264 10.63 -5.33 5.20
C ILE A 264 11.89 -4.86 4.46
N SER A 265 13.01 -5.54 4.71
CA SER A 265 14.28 -5.28 4.04
C SER A 265 14.21 -5.57 2.53
N GLU A 266 15.15 -5.00 1.78
CA GLU A 266 15.27 -5.26 0.34
C GLU A 266 15.61 -6.73 0.06
N ASP A 267 16.43 -7.37 0.90
CA ASP A 267 16.76 -8.78 0.71
C ASP A 267 15.54 -9.68 0.91
N GLU A 268 14.74 -9.41 1.95
CA GLU A 268 13.60 -10.26 2.30
C GLU A 268 12.40 -10.06 1.35
N ILE A 269 12.15 -8.84 0.86
CA ILE A 269 11.02 -8.57 -0.04
C ILE A 269 11.15 -9.27 -1.40
N THR A 270 12.37 -9.54 -1.87
CA THR A 270 12.61 -10.29 -3.11
C THR A 270 12.04 -11.70 -3.03
N GLY A 271 12.09 -12.31 -1.84
CA GLY A 271 11.60 -13.67 -1.56
C GLY A 271 10.09 -13.75 -1.29
N LEU A 272 9.48 -12.64 -0.85
CA LEU A 272 8.05 -12.59 -0.53
C LEU A 272 7.19 -12.89 -1.77
N ASN A 273 6.16 -13.73 -1.61
CA ASN A 273 5.16 -14.00 -2.63
C ASN A 273 3.76 -13.81 -2.03
N ILE A 274 2.92 -13.03 -2.73
CA ILE A 274 1.54 -12.77 -2.34
C ILE A 274 0.63 -13.64 -3.22
N PRO A 275 -0.24 -14.50 -2.66
CA PRO A 275 -1.09 -15.40 -3.44
C PRO A 275 -2.19 -14.63 -4.19
N THR A 276 -2.71 -15.21 -5.27
CA THR A 276 -3.80 -14.61 -6.07
C THR A 276 -5.15 -14.76 -5.37
N GLY A 277 -5.98 -13.72 -5.40
CA GLY A 277 -7.38 -13.75 -4.93
C GLY A 277 -7.60 -13.92 -3.42
N VAL A 278 -6.55 -14.04 -2.60
CA VAL A 278 -6.68 -14.14 -1.14
C VAL A 278 -6.59 -12.74 -0.50
N PRO A 279 -7.60 -12.28 0.25
CA PRO A 279 -7.54 -11.01 0.96
C PRO A 279 -6.50 -11.03 2.09
N LEU A 280 -5.66 -10.00 2.16
CA LEU A 280 -4.70 -9.73 3.22
C LEU A 280 -5.14 -8.50 4.01
N VAL A 281 -5.40 -8.67 5.30
CA VAL A 281 -5.99 -7.66 6.17
C VAL A 281 -4.93 -7.07 7.10
N TYR A 282 -4.84 -5.76 7.10
CA TYR A 282 -4.07 -4.96 8.05
C TYR A 282 -5.00 -4.19 8.98
N GLU A 283 -4.69 -4.25 10.26
CA GLU A 283 -5.21 -3.32 11.26
C GLU A 283 -4.15 -2.26 11.55
N LEU A 284 -4.55 -1.00 11.55
CA LEU A 284 -3.67 0.13 11.78
C LEU A 284 -4.18 0.95 12.98
N ASP A 285 -3.26 1.44 13.81
CA ASP A 285 -3.61 2.38 14.89
C ASP A 285 -3.93 3.78 14.35
N ASP A 286 -4.29 4.72 15.23
CA ASP A 286 -4.60 6.11 14.88
C ASP A 286 -3.42 6.85 14.21
N ASP A 287 -2.18 6.37 14.40
CA ASP A 287 -0.96 6.86 13.74
C ASP A 287 -0.66 6.11 12.43
N LEU A 288 -1.59 5.26 11.99
CA LEU A 288 -1.52 4.40 10.80
C LEU A 288 -0.36 3.39 10.83
N ARG A 289 0.11 3.03 12.03
CA ARG A 289 1.10 1.97 12.22
C ARG A 289 0.40 0.63 12.29
N VAL A 290 1.03 -0.38 11.70
CA VAL A 290 0.50 -1.75 11.71
C VAL A 290 0.40 -2.28 13.14
N ILE A 291 -0.77 -2.77 13.51
CA ILE A 291 -0.99 -3.58 14.71
C ILE A 291 -0.73 -5.04 14.30
N PRO A 292 0.32 -5.72 14.82
CA PRO A 292 0.63 -7.08 14.42
C PRO A 292 -0.50 -8.05 14.76
N ASN A 293 -0.87 -8.87 13.78
CA ASN A 293 -1.81 -9.96 13.99
C ASN A 293 -1.06 -11.25 14.38
N PRO A 294 -1.49 -11.98 15.43
CA PRO A 294 -0.84 -13.22 15.86
C PRO A 294 -0.91 -14.36 14.82
N ASN A 295 -1.86 -14.31 13.89
CA ASN A 295 -2.04 -15.28 12.82
C ASN A 295 -1.39 -14.83 11.50
N ALA A 296 -0.57 -13.78 11.53
CA ALA A 296 0.15 -13.31 10.35
C ALA A 296 1.16 -14.37 9.86
N ILE A 297 1.36 -14.42 8.54
CA ILE A 297 2.39 -15.26 7.93
C ILE A 297 3.63 -14.39 7.72
N ALA A 298 4.68 -14.66 8.51
CA ALA A 298 5.94 -13.90 8.45
C ALA A 298 6.49 -13.81 7.01
N PRO A 299 7.12 -12.67 6.64
CA PRO A 299 7.40 -11.48 7.47
C PRO A 299 6.23 -10.51 7.64
N LEU A 300 5.07 -10.81 7.07
CA LEU A 300 3.93 -9.91 7.14
C LEU A 300 3.42 -9.82 8.57
N ARG A 301 2.91 -8.65 8.95
CA ARG A 301 2.21 -8.44 10.23
C ARG A 301 0.68 -8.41 10.06
N GLY A 302 0.20 -8.37 8.81
CA GLY A 302 -1.21 -8.56 8.44
C GLY A 302 -1.61 -10.04 8.33
N MET A 303 -2.91 -10.31 8.40
CA MET A 303 -3.47 -11.67 8.37
C MET A 303 -4.20 -11.95 7.05
N TYR A 304 -3.94 -13.11 6.45
CA TYR A 304 -4.75 -13.59 5.32
C TYR A 304 -6.09 -14.14 5.81
N LEU A 305 -7.16 -13.94 5.02
CA LEU A 305 -8.44 -14.60 5.25
C LEU A 305 -8.47 -15.99 4.61
N GLY A 306 -9.19 -16.92 5.24
CA GLY A 306 -9.36 -18.29 4.77
C GLY A 306 -8.53 -19.32 5.54
N ASP A 307 -8.38 -20.51 4.98
CA ASP A 307 -7.58 -21.58 5.56
C ASP A 307 -6.08 -21.31 5.39
N LEU A 308 -5.35 -21.17 6.49
CA LEU A 308 -3.94 -20.78 6.45
C LEU A 308 -3.02 -21.85 5.83
N GLU A 309 -3.40 -23.13 5.82
CA GLU A 309 -2.63 -24.16 5.13
C GLU A 309 -2.80 -24.03 3.62
N ASP A 310 -4.02 -23.78 3.13
CA ASP A 310 -4.28 -23.45 1.72
C ASP A 310 -3.52 -22.18 1.31
N VAL A 311 -3.56 -21.12 2.13
CA VAL A 311 -2.82 -19.88 1.85
C VAL A 311 -1.31 -20.16 1.71
N ARG A 312 -0.72 -20.93 2.62
CA ARG A 312 0.71 -21.31 2.54
C ARG A 312 1.01 -22.12 1.28
N ALA A 313 0.14 -23.06 0.90
CA ALA A 313 0.28 -23.83 -0.32
C ALA A 313 0.25 -22.92 -1.57
N ARG A 314 -0.65 -21.94 -1.60
CA ARG A 314 -0.75 -20.97 -2.71
C ARG A 314 0.46 -20.03 -2.77
N ILE A 315 0.97 -19.56 -1.64
CA ILE A 315 2.22 -18.79 -1.56
C ILE A 315 3.39 -19.59 -2.17
N ALA A 316 3.52 -20.87 -1.80
CA ALA A 316 4.54 -21.76 -2.34
C ALA A 316 4.35 -22.01 -3.86
N GLY A 317 3.09 -22.12 -4.32
CA GLY A 317 2.75 -22.24 -5.73
C GLY A 317 3.25 -21.07 -6.58
N VAL A 318 3.12 -19.83 -6.10
CA VAL A 318 3.62 -18.62 -6.79
C VAL A 318 5.14 -18.66 -6.95
N ALA A 319 5.87 -19.18 -5.95
CA ALA A 319 7.32 -19.34 -6.04
C ALA A 319 7.73 -20.34 -7.14
N ASN A 320 6.92 -21.39 -7.35
CA ASN A 320 7.21 -22.45 -8.32
C ASN A 320 6.89 -22.07 -9.78
N GLN A 321 6.10 -21.02 -10.06
CA GLN A 321 5.89 -20.47 -11.41
C GLN A 321 7.18 -19.89 -12.05
N THR A 322 8.31 -20.07 -11.39
CA THR A 322 9.62 -19.49 -11.74
C THR A 322 10.73 -20.52 -11.85
N LYS A 323 10.42 -21.79 -11.57
CA LYS A 323 11.35 -22.91 -11.64
C LYS A 323 11.38 -23.53 -13.02
#